data_AF-A0A945VWJ7-F1
#
_entry.id   AF-A0A945VWJ7-F1
#
_cell.length_a   1.000
_cell.length_b   1.000
_cell.length_c   1.000
_cell.angle_alpha   90.00
_cell.angle_beta   90.00
_cell.angle_gamma   90.00
#
_symmetry.space_group_name_H-M   'P 1'
#
loop_
_entity.id
_entity.type
_entity.pdbx_description
1 polymer ?
#
loop_
_entity_poly.entity_id
_entity_poly.type
_entity_poly.pdbx_seq_one_letter_code
_entity_poly.pdbx_strand_id
1 'polypeptide(L)'
;MSQHSEKGDYRKILESAYTELKKTRSELQAIRDAQNEPIAVIGMGCRFPGGVDNPETYWQLLRDGVDAITEIPRDRWDIDAYYDPDPEVPGKMYTRYGGFLTGIDRFDSEFFGISPREAIHIDPQQRLLLEVSWEALENAGIVPGKLSGSDTGV
;
A
#
# COMPACT_ATOMS: atom_id res chain seq x y z
N MET A 1 -1.44 -60.81 -44.12
CA MET A 1 -0.85 -59.46 -44.33
C MET A 1 -1.69 -58.39 -43.61
N SER A 2 -1.79 -58.40 -42.26
CA SER A 2 -2.60 -57.39 -41.53
C SER A 2 -1.97 -56.77 -40.28
N GLN A 3 -0.80 -57.22 -39.81
CA GLN A 3 -0.25 -56.76 -38.52
C GLN A 3 0.57 -55.45 -38.58
N HIS A 4 0.74 -54.85 -39.76
CA HIS A 4 1.58 -53.63 -39.92
C HIS A 4 0.79 -52.32 -39.84
N SER A 5 -0.55 -52.35 -39.94
CA SER A 5 -1.39 -51.14 -39.94
C SER A 5 -1.72 -50.61 -38.55
N GLU A 6 -1.88 -51.48 -37.54
CA GLU A 6 -2.24 -51.06 -36.16
C GLU A 6 -1.10 -50.35 -35.43
N LYS A 7 0.16 -50.80 -35.62
CA LYS A 7 1.33 -50.22 -34.91
C LYS A 7 1.60 -48.75 -35.27
N GLY A 8 1.21 -48.30 -36.46
CA GLY A 8 1.34 -46.90 -36.88
C GLY A 8 0.32 -45.98 -36.22
N ASP A 9 -0.84 -46.53 -35.82
CA ASP A 9 -1.93 -45.80 -35.20
C ASP A 9 -1.65 -45.55 -33.70
N TYR A 10 -1.15 -46.58 -33.00
CA TYR A 10 -0.71 -46.45 -31.60
C TYR A 10 0.41 -45.44 -31.40
N ARG A 11 1.37 -45.33 -32.33
CA ARG A 11 2.43 -44.32 -32.25
C ARG A 11 1.88 -42.90 -32.31
N LYS A 12 0.95 -42.64 -33.24
CA LYS A 12 0.30 -41.33 -33.36
C LYS A 12 -0.52 -40.99 -32.12
N ILE A 13 -1.25 -41.97 -31.57
CA ILE A 13 -2.01 -41.79 -30.33
C ILE A 13 -1.09 -41.49 -29.15
N LEU A 14 0.03 -42.21 -29.02
CA LEU A 14 1.01 -41.97 -27.95
C LEU A 14 1.73 -40.63 -28.10
N GLU A 15 2.07 -40.20 -29.31
CA GLU A 15 2.65 -38.88 -29.58
C GLU A 15 1.67 -37.75 -29.25
N SER A 16 0.39 -37.91 -29.61
CA SER A 16 -0.68 -36.97 -29.26
C SER A 16 -0.87 -36.90 -27.74
N ALA A 17 -0.98 -38.05 -27.07
CA ALA A 17 -1.16 -38.13 -25.62
C ALA A 17 0.05 -37.55 -24.86
N TYR A 18 1.28 -37.82 -25.32
CA TYR A 18 2.49 -37.24 -24.74
C TYR A 18 2.51 -35.72 -24.89
N THR A 19 2.11 -35.21 -26.05
CA THR A 19 2.03 -33.77 -26.32
C THR A 19 1.00 -33.09 -25.43
N GLU A 20 -0.17 -33.70 -25.28
CA GLU A 20 -1.24 -33.20 -24.42
C GLU A 20 -0.85 -33.22 -22.93
N LEU A 21 -0.27 -34.32 -22.45
CA LEU A 21 0.27 -34.40 -21.09
C LEU A 21 1.35 -33.35 -20.82
N LYS A 22 2.25 -33.11 -21.78
CA LYS A 22 3.28 -32.08 -21.67
C LYS A 22 2.65 -30.69 -21.58
N LYS A 23 1.64 -30.40 -22.41
CA LYS A 23 0.90 -29.12 -22.40
C LYS A 23 0.17 -28.91 -21.08
N THR A 24 -0.65 -29.86 -20.64
CA THR A 24 -1.40 -29.79 -19.38
C THR A 24 -0.47 -29.62 -18.19
N ARG A 25 0.68 -30.30 -18.18
CA ARG A 25 1.68 -30.15 -17.11
C ARG A 25 2.30 -28.75 -17.11
N SER A 26 2.58 -28.19 -18.29
CA SER A 26 3.08 -26.81 -18.42
C SER A 26 2.05 -25.78 -17.95
N GLU A 27 0.78 -25.96 -18.28
CA GLU A 27 -0.31 -25.09 -17.85
C GLU A 27 -0.51 -25.17 -16.33
N LEU A 28 -0.49 -26.37 -15.75
CA LEU A 28 -0.54 -26.56 -14.29
C LEU A 28 0.66 -25.92 -13.58
N GLN A 29 1.85 -25.99 -14.18
CA GLN A 29 3.03 -25.35 -13.62
C GLN A 29 2.90 -23.83 -13.67
N ALA A 30 2.47 -23.25 -14.80
CA ALA A 30 2.26 -21.81 -14.93
C ALA A 30 1.19 -21.28 -13.96
N ILE A 31 0.10 -22.01 -13.75
CA ILE A 31 -0.92 -21.65 -12.75
C ILE A 31 -0.33 -21.67 -11.35
N ARG A 32 0.47 -22.69 -11.01
CA ARG A 32 1.12 -22.78 -9.70
C ARG A 32 2.15 -21.68 -9.50
N ASP A 33 2.91 -21.34 -10.53
CA ASP A 33 3.92 -20.30 -10.47
C ASP A 33 3.24 -18.94 -10.30
N ALA A 34 2.17 -18.64 -11.05
CA ALA A 34 1.38 -17.42 -10.89
C ALA A 34 0.70 -17.32 -9.52
N GLN A 35 0.20 -18.44 -8.97
CA GLN A 35 -0.41 -18.47 -7.64
C GLN A 35 0.60 -18.24 -6.50
N ASN A 36 1.88 -18.57 -6.73
CA ASN A 36 2.93 -18.44 -5.73
C ASN A 36 3.96 -17.37 -6.11
N GLU A 37 3.62 -16.49 -7.06
CA GLU A 37 4.51 -15.43 -7.51
C GLU A 37 4.72 -14.42 -6.36
N PRO A 38 5.96 -14.20 -5.91
CA PRO A 38 6.22 -13.21 -4.87
C PRO A 38 5.88 -11.79 -5.36
N ILE A 39 5.24 -11.00 -4.49
CA ILE A 39 4.94 -9.60 -4.78
C ILE A 39 6.09 -8.73 -4.30
N ALA A 40 6.72 -8.00 -5.21
CA ALA A 40 7.79 -7.07 -4.88
C ALA A 40 7.22 -5.76 -4.33
N VAL A 41 7.70 -5.33 -3.17
CA VAL A 41 7.50 -3.97 -2.65
C VAL A 41 8.59 -3.09 -3.24
N ILE A 42 8.25 -2.27 -4.24
CA ILE A 42 9.22 -1.51 -5.03
C ILE A 42 9.31 -0.03 -4.65
N GLY A 43 8.36 0.49 -3.86
CA GLY A 43 8.41 1.85 -3.33
C GLY A 43 7.49 2.02 -2.12
N MET A 44 7.80 2.99 -1.28
CA MET A 44 7.06 3.29 -0.05
C MET A 44 7.02 4.80 0.17
N GLY A 45 5.89 5.28 0.70
CA GLY A 45 5.74 6.61 1.26
C GLY A 45 5.05 6.48 2.62
N CYS A 46 5.32 7.38 3.56
CA CYS A 46 4.65 7.35 4.86
C CYS A 46 4.62 8.71 5.55
N ARG A 47 3.69 8.82 6.50
CA ARG A 47 3.62 9.92 7.47
C ARG A 47 3.42 9.30 8.84
N PHE A 48 4.31 9.60 9.78
CA PHE A 48 4.23 9.10 11.15
C PHE A 48 4.47 10.21 12.17
N PRO A 49 4.08 10.00 13.44
CA PRO A 49 4.42 10.91 14.53
C PRO A 49 5.94 11.13 14.66
N GLY A 50 6.32 12.21 15.33
CA GLY A 50 7.74 12.55 15.51
C GLY A 50 8.36 13.27 14.31
N GLY A 51 7.53 13.86 13.43
CA GLY A 51 7.99 14.58 12.24
C GLY A 51 8.50 13.69 11.12
N VAL A 52 8.06 12.42 11.10
CA VAL A 52 8.43 11.46 10.07
C VAL A 52 7.58 11.66 8.83
N ASP A 53 8.26 11.92 7.73
CA ASP A 53 7.67 12.22 6.42
C ASP A 53 8.13 11.27 5.31
N ASN A 54 9.05 10.34 5.58
CA ASN A 54 9.49 9.35 4.59
C ASN A 54 10.06 8.08 5.28
N PRO A 55 10.25 6.98 4.55
CA PRO A 55 10.80 5.74 5.11
C PRO A 55 12.18 5.90 5.77
N GLU A 56 13.03 6.80 5.26
CA GLU A 56 14.36 7.03 5.80
C GLU A 56 14.31 7.73 7.17
N THR A 57 13.49 8.77 7.32
CA THR A 57 13.27 9.45 8.61
C THR A 57 12.56 8.54 9.60
N TYR A 58 11.66 7.67 9.11
CA TYR A 58 11.04 6.65 9.94
C TYR A 58 12.06 5.64 10.47
N TRP A 59 12.95 5.15 9.61
CA TRP A 59 14.00 4.22 10.02
C TRP A 59 14.95 4.84 11.04
N GLN A 60 15.32 6.10 10.88
CA GLN A 60 16.14 6.82 11.86
C GLN A 60 15.47 6.86 13.23
N LEU A 61 14.18 7.22 13.28
CA LEU A 61 13.39 7.24 14.51
C LEU A 61 13.41 5.87 15.22
N LEU A 62 13.17 4.79 14.47
CA LEU A 62 13.18 3.41 14.99
C LEU A 62 14.56 2.99 15.48
N ARG A 63 15.60 3.25 14.67
CA ARG A 63 16.99 2.89 15.00
C ARG A 63 17.47 3.61 16.26
N ASP A 64 17.09 4.88 16.40
CA ASP A 64 17.51 5.72 17.51
C ASP A 64 16.62 5.52 18.76
N GLY A 65 15.56 4.70 18.66
CA GLY A 65 14.69 4.33 19.77
C GLY A 65 13.88 5.49 20.34
N VAL A 66 13.53 6.46 19.49
CA VAL A 66 12.86 7.70 19.91
C VAL A 66 11.37 7.45 20.17
N ASP A 67 10.89 7.86 21.34
CA ASP A 67 9.45 7.91 21.64
C ASP A 67 8.84 9.16 21.00
N ALA A 68 7.94 8.94 20.04
CA ALA A 68 7.27 9.98 19.26
C ALA A 68 5.93 10.43 19.86
N ILE A 69 5.57 9.93 21.05
CA ILE A 69 4.34 10.29 21.74
C ILE A 69 4.49 11.69 22.34
N THR A 70 3.54 12.57 22.01
CA THR A 70 3.49 13.93 22.53
C THR A 70 2.19 14.16 23.28
N GLU A 71 2.14 15.23 24.05
CA GLU A 71 0.86 15.76 24.52
C GLU A 71 -0.02 16.14 23.31
N ILE A 72 -1.33 16.03 23.47
CA ILE A 72 -2.31 16.42 22.44
C ILE A 72 -2.07 17.89 22.04
N PRO A 73 -1.76 18.16 20.76
CA PRO A 73 -1.51 19.52 20.30
C PRO A 73 -2.73 20.42 20.47
N ARG A 74 -2.54 21.66 20.93
CA ARG A 74 -3.64 22.62 21.20
C ARG A 74 -4.41 23.05 19.95
N ASP A 75 -3.82 22.90 18.77
CA ASP A 75 -4.46 23.11 17.46
C ASP A 75 -5.38 21.95 17.03
N ARG A 76 -5.39 20.84 17.78
CA ARG A 76 -6.35 19.73 17.58
C ARG A 76 -7.66 19.98 18.31
N TRP A 77 -7.58 20.07 19.65
CA TRP A 77 -8.68 20.42 20.53
C TRP A 77 -8.11 20.85 21.90
N ASP A 78 -8.94 21.50 22.71
CA ASP A 78 -8.55 21.92 24.05
C ASP A 78 -8.46 20.73 25.01
N ILE A 79 -7.25 20.19 25.20
CA ILE A 79 -7.03 19.05 26.08
C ILE A 79 -7.47 19.31 27.52
N ASP A 80 -7.37 20.54 28.01
CA ASP A 80 -7.69 20.87 29.40
C ASP A 80 -9.21 20.81 29.63
N ALA A 81 -10.02 20.99 28.58
CA ALA A 81 -11.47 20.83 28.63
C ALA A 81 -11.93 19.36 28.66
N TYR A 82 -11.12 18.42 28.16
CA TYR A 82 -11.51 17.01 28.03
C TYR A 82 -10.77 16.05 28.95
N TYR A 83 -9.68 16.48 29.58
CA TYR A 83 -8.90 15.63 30.48
C TYR A 83 -9.52 15.51 31.88
N ASP A 84 -9.49 14.31 32.45
CA ASP A 84 -9.70 14.04 33.87
C ASP A 84 -8.84 12.81 34.27
N PRO A 85 -7.99 12.88 35.31
CA PRO A 85 -7.19 11.72 35.73
C PRO A 85 -8.01 10.52 36.21
N ASP A 86 -9.28 10.70 36.59
CA ASP A 86 -10.18 9.61 36.98
C ASP A 86 -10.82 8.96 35.73
N PRO A 87 -10.52 7.69 35.43
CA PRO A 87 -11.05 7.00 34.26
C PRO A 87 -12.57 6.75 34.32
N GLU A 88 -13.19 6.88 35.49
CA GLU A 88 -14.63 6.66 35.67
C GLU A 88 -15.48 7.89 35.31
N VAL A 89 -14.86 9.05 35.07
CA VAL A 89 -15.60 10.29 34.76
C VAL A 89 -16.16 10.23 33.32
N PRO A 90 -17.49 10.24 33.14
CA PRO A 90 -18.08 10.11 31.81
C PRO A 90 -17.75 11.31 30.91
N GLY A 91 -17.41 11.03 29.65
CA GLY A 91 -17.12 12.07 28.65
C GLY A 91 -15.75 12.75 28.81
N LYS A 92 -14.87 12.21 29.66
CA LYS A 92 -13.49 12.68 29.84
C LYS A 92 -12.48 11.65 29.33
N MET A 93 -11.28 12.15 29.07
CA MET A 93 -10.11 11.38 28.67
C MET A 93 -9.16 11.28 29.87
N TYR A 94 -8.71 10.07 30.20
CA TYR A 94 -7.73 9.86 31.28
C TYR A 94 -6.27 9.94 30.81
N THR A 95 -6.04 10.14 29.51
CA THR A 95 -4.72 10.39 28.92
C THR A 95 -4.71 11.73 28.19
N ARG A 96 -3.54 12.38 28.20
CA ARG A 96 -3.26 13.61 27.45
C ARG A 96 -2.28 13.39 26.31
N TYR A 97 -1.87 12.15 26.08
CA TYR A 97 -0.76 11.80 25.21
C TYR A 97 -1.22 10.94 24.02
N GLY A 98 -0.59 11.15 22.87
CA GLY A 98 -0.83 10.38 21.65
C GLY A 98 0.23 10.66 20.57
N GLY A 99 0.21 9.87 19.50
CA GLY A 99 1.04 10.11 18.33
C GLY A 99 0.32 11.01 17.33
N PHE A 100 0.87 12.20 17.08
CA PHE A 100 0.25 13.19 16.19
C PHE A 100 1.13 13.50 14.98
N LEU A 101 0.48 13.59 13.81
CA LEU A 101 1.12 14.11 12.60
C LEU A 101 1.24 15.63 12.69
N THR A 102 2.37 16.15 12.23
CA THR A 102 2.62 17.57 12.08
C THR A 102 2.01 18.09 10.78
N GLY A 103 1.30 19.22 10.82
CA GLY A 103 0.83 19.90 9.61
C GLY A 103 -0.24 19.17 8.80
N ILE A 104 -1.13 18.41 9.44
CA ILE A 104 -2.22 17.66 8.76
C ILE A 104 -3.19 18.57 7.96
N ASP A 105 -3.18 19.86 8.25
CA ASP A 105 -3.98 20.89 7.60
C ASP A 105 -3.34 21.38 6.30
N ARG A 106 -2.05 21.10 6.09
CA ARG A 106 -1.30 21.44 4.87
C ARG A 106 -1.61 20.43 3.76
N PHE A 107 -1.72 20.95 2.55
CA PHE A 107 -1.94 20.17 1.34
C PHE A 107 -1.65 21.02 0.11
N ASP A 108 -0.88 20.49 -0.84
CA ASP A 108 -0.64 21.15 -2.13
C ASP A 108 -1.79 20.90 -3.11
N SER A 109 -2.88 21.65 -2.94
CA SER A 109 -4.08 21.46 -3.76
C SER A 109 -3.84 21.75 -5.25
N GLU A 110 -2.99 22.73 -5.57
CA GLU A 110 -2.73 23.13 -6.95
C GLU A 110 -1.99 22.03 -7.72
N PHE A 111 -1.03 21.37 -7.07
CA PHE A 111 -0.34 20.22 -7.62
C PHE A 111 -1.30 19.09 -8.03
N PHE A 112 -2.31 18.80 -7.21
CA PHE A 112 -3.33 17.78 -7.50
C PHE A 112 -4.50 18.29 -8.37
N GLY A 113 -4.44 19.54 -8.85
CA GLY A 113 -5.51 20.13 -9.67
C GLY A 113 -6.81 20.38 -8.91
N ILE A 114 -6.75 20.47 -7.59
CA ILE A 114 -7.88 20.70 -6.68
C ILE A 114 -7.96 22.19 -6.34
N SER A 115 -9.16 22.77 -6.43
CA SER A 115 -9.33 24.18 -6.08
C SER A 115 -9.14 24.41 -4.57
N PRO A 116 -8.58 25.56 -4.13
CA PRO A 116 -8.41 25.83 -2.70
C PRO A 116 -9.73 25.77 -1.91
N ARG A 117 -10.84 26.14 -2.54
CA ARG A 117 -12.18 26.08 -1.93
C ARG A 117 -12.64 24.65 -1.67
N GLU A 118 -12.31 23.74 -2.58
CA GLU A 118 -12.62 22.31 -2.44
C GLU A 118 -11.71 21.65 -1.42
N ALA A 119 -10.40 21.92 -1.46
CA ALA A 119 -9.40 21.33 -0.58
C ALA A 119 -9.73 21.46 0.92
N ILE A 120 -10.34 22.59 1.35
CA ILE A 120 -10.75 22.83 2.74
C ILE A 120 -11.84 21.84 3.21
N HIS A 121 -12.63 21.30 2.27
CA HIS A 121 -13.71 20.35 2.56
C HIS A 121 -13.28 18.88 2.39
N ILE A 122 -12.04 18.63 1.96
CA ILE A 122 -11.51 17.28 1.81
C ILE A 122 -11.00 16.77 3.16
N ASP A 123 -11.40 15.56 3.52
CA ASP A 123 -10.90 14.86 4.71
C ASP A 123 -9.36 14.81 4.67
N PRO A 124 -8.65 15.20 5.76
CA PRO A 124 -7.20 15.15 5.80
C PRO A 124 -6.60 13.78 5.41
N GLN A 125 -7.31 12.68 5.66
CA GLN A 125 -6.86 11.34 5.26
C GLN A 125 -6.75 11.20 3.73
N GLN A 126 -7.69 11.77 2.98
CA GLN A 126 -7.64 11.74 1.52
C GLN A 126 -6.50 12.61 0.99
N ARG A 127 -6.28 13.78 1.60
CA ARG A 127 -5.17 14.68 1.27
C ARG A 127 -3.81 14.01 1.50
N LEU A 128 -3.64 13.36 2.65
CA LEU A 128 -2.45 12.58 2.97
C LEU A 128 -2.28 11.40 2.00
N LEU A 129 -3.35 10.68 1.67
CA LEU A 129 -3.28 9.55 0.76
C LEU A 129 -2.80 9.97 -0.63
N LEU A 130 -3.24 11.13 -1.13
CA LEU A 130 -2.77 11.68 -2.42
C LEU A 130 -1.27 11.96 -2.40
N GLU A 131 -0.77 12.67 -1.38
CA GLU A 131 0.66 12.98 -1.23
C GLU A 131 1.50 11.71 -1.07
N VAL A 132 1.12 10.83 -0.14
CA VAL A 132 1.88 9.62 0.18
C VAL A 132 1.90 8.63 -0.98
N SER A 133 0.79 8.50 -1.72
CA SER A 133 0.76 7.65 -2.92
C SER A 133 1.66 8.19 -4.02
N TRP A 134 1.70 9.51 -4.18
CA TRP A 134 2.61 10.15 -5.14
C TRP A 134 4.08 9.86 -4.79
N GLU A 135 4.45 10.08 -3.53
CA GLU A 135 5.81 9.83 -3.05
C GLU A 135 6.21 8.35 -3.14
N ALA A 136 5.28 7.43 -2.88
CA ALA A 136 5.53 6.00 -3.03
C ALA A 136 5.87 5.63 -4.49
N LEU A 137 5.23 6.28 -5.47
CA LEU A 137 5.54 6.11 -6.89
C LEU A 137 6.90 6.72 -7.25
N GLU A 138 7.22 7.90 -6.72
CA GLU A 138 8.53 8.53 -6.91
C GLU A 138 9.67 7.68 -6.31
N ASN A 139 9.46 7.15 -5.11
CA ASN A 139 10.38 6.23 -4.45
C ASN A 139 10.58 4.94 -5.26
N ALA A 140 9.52 4.44 -5.90
CA ALA A 140 9.60 3.32 -6.84
C ALA A 140 10.30 3.64 -8.17
N GLY A 141 10.67 4.91 -8.43
CA GLY A 141 11.22 5.35 -9.71
C GLY A 141 10.21 5.30 -10.86
N ILE A 142 8.91 5.31 -10.55
CA ILE A 142 7.82 5.27 -11.53
C ILE A 142 7.37 6.70 -11.79
N VAL A 143 7.30 7.08 -13.07
CA VAL A 143 6.70 8.35 -13.48
C VAL A 143 5.17 8.23 -13.43
N PRO A 144 4.45 8.93 -12.53
CA PRO A 144 3.01 8.69 -12.31
C PRO A 144 2.15 8.87 -13.56
N GLY A 145 2.50 9.82 -14.44
CA GLY A 145 1.79 10.04 -15.70
C GLY A 145 1.78 8.84 -16.65
N LYS A 146 2.69 7.87 -16.48
CA LYS A 146 2.71 6.63 -17.28
C LYS A 146 1.71 5.58 -16.81
N LEU A 147 1.15 5.72 -15.60
CA LEU A 147 0.16 4.80 -15.05
C LEU A 147 -1.27 5.12 -15.49
N SER A 148 -1.50 6.32 -16.04
CA SER A 148 -2.82 6.72 -16.53
C SER A 148 -3.31 5.75 -17.61
N GLY A 149 -4.48 5.14 -17.39
CA GLY A 149 -5.07 4.16 -18.31
C GLY A 149 -4.44 2.76 -18.27
N SER A 150 -3.55 2.49 -17.32
CA SER A 150 -3.00 1.14 -17.08
C SER A 150 -3.87 0.34 -16.10
N ASP A 151 -3.63 -0.97 -16.03
CA ASP A 151 -4.29 -1.89 -15.09
C ASP A 151 -3.66 -1.77 -13.66
N THR A 152 -3.66 -0.57 -13.09
CA THR A 152 -3.18 -0.29 -11.73
C THR A 152 -4.34 -0.32 -10.73
N GLY A 153 -4.24 -1.15 -9.69
CA GLY A 153 -5.23 -1.24 -8.61
C GLY A 153 -4.94 -0.28 -7.45
N VAL A 154 -6.01 0.15 -6.75
CA VAL A 154 -5.99 0.90 -5.49
C VAL A 154 -6.93 0.24 -4.50
#